data_AF-A0A497G6J5-F1
#
_entry.id   AF-A0A497G6J5-F1
#
_cell.length_a   1.000
_cell.length_b   1.000
_cell.length_c   1.000
_cell.angle_alpha   90.00
_cell.angle_beta   90.00
_cell.angle_gamma   90.00
#
_symmetry.space_group_name_H-M   'P 1'
#
loop_
_entity.id
_entity.type
_entity.pdbx_description
1 polymer ?
#
loop_
_entity_poly.entity_id
_entity_poly.type
_entity_poly.pdbx_seq_one_letter_code
_entity_poly.pdbx_strand_id
1 'polypeptide(L)'
;ATFLSIKRNMRLVYKHRPDALETHNSLYPLFSLTKRLSVKMAESLSLPMSGGSDAHRARDVGNCYTLVDAEPSLDDILESIRKGKIKPEGKPSNMAYRVEVGFYFIYSLFENICFRKK
;
A
#
# COMPACT_ATOMS: atom_id res chain seq x y z
N ALA A 1 5.19 -0.09 -4.62
CA ALA A 1 6.49 0.40 -5.10
C ALA A 1 7.61 -0.52 -4.60
N THR A 2 8.62 -0.83 -5.41
CA THR A 2 9.74 -1.69 -4.99
C THR A 2 10.76 -0.93 -4.14
N PHE A 3 11.48 -1.62 -3.26
CA PHE A 3 12.52 -1.04 -2.39
C PHE A 3 13.53 -0.18 -3.15
N LEU A 4 13.97 -0.65 -4.33
CA LEU A 4 14.87 0.06 -5.24
C LEU A 4 14.27 1.36 -5.79
N SER A 5 12.98 1.35 -6.14
CA SER A 5 12.29 2.54 -6.65
C SER A 5 12.21 3.62 -5.58
N ILE A 6 11.93 3.26 -4.33
CA ILE A 6 11.86 4.23 -3.24
C ILE A 6 13.26 4.73 -2.85
N LYS A 7 14.28 3.86 -2.80
CA LYS A 7 15.67 4.32 -2.57
C LYS A 7 16.09 5.39 -3.59
N ARG A 8 15.70 5.19 -4.86
CA ARG A 8 15.95 6.16 -5.93
C ARG A 8 15.16 7.47 -5.77
N ASN A 9 14.01 7.41 -5.10
CA ASN A 9 13.09 8.53 -4.89
C ASN A 9 13.05 9.05 -3.44
N MET A 10 14.06 8.75 -2.62
CA MET A 10 14.11 9.17 -1.20
C MET A 10 13.96 10.68 -1.02
N ARG A 11 14.46 11.46 -1.99
CA ARG A 11 14.28 12.92 -2.00
C ARG A 11 12.80 13.33 -1.96
N LEU A 12 11.92 12.57 -2.62
CA LEU A 12 10.47 12.83 -2.61
C LEU A 12 9.85 12.51 -1.26
N VAL A 13 10.26 11.40 -0.63
CA VAL A 13 9.81 11.03 0.72
C VAL A 13 10.17 12.13 1.72
N TYR A 14 11.42 12.61 1.70
CA TYR A 14 11.86 13.72 2.57
C TYR A 14 11.18 15.06 2.25
N LYS A 15 10.89 15.31 0.97
CA LYS A 15 10.20 16.54 0.53
C LYS A 15 8.74 16.57 1.00
N HIS A 16 8.03 15.45 0.86
CA HIS A 16 6.59 15.39 1.11
C HIS A 16 6.22 14.91 2.51
N ARG A 17 7.15 14.26 3.24
CA ARG A 17 6.99 13.83 4.64
C ARG A 17 5.63 13.14 4.88
N PRO A 18 5.39 11.98 4.25
CA PRO A 18 4.12 11.28 4.43
C PRO A 18 3.89 10.93 5.90
N ASP A 19 2.65 10.99 6.36
CA ASP A 19 2.27 10.68 7.74
C ASP A 19 2.28 9.17 8.04
N ALA A 20 2.16 8.32 7.02
CA ALA A 20 2.16 6.86 7.15
C ALA A 20 2.61 6.19 5.84
N LEU A 21 3.04 4.93 5.94
CA LEU A 21 3.38 4.08 4.81
C LEU A 21 2.43 2.88 4.75
N GLU A 22 1.85 2.60 3.58
CA GLU A 22 1.10 1.36 3.37
C GLU A 22 2.06 0.17 3.37
N THR A 23 1.87 -0.73 4.33
CA THR A 23 2.67 -1.95 4.51
C THR A 23 1.89 -3.22 4.24
N HIS A 24 0.55 -3.14 4.25
CA HIS A 24 -0.36 -4.24 4.01
C HIS A 24 -1.32 -3.86 2.91
N ASN A 25 -1.23 -4.54 1.77
CA ASN A 25 -2.20 -4.37 0.69
C ASN A 25 -2.63 -5.75 0.20
N SER A 26 -3.95 -5.96 0.08
CA SER A 26 -4.50 -7.27 -0.27
C SER A 26 -4.10 -7.73 -1.68
N LEU A 27 -3.75 -6.79 -2.56
CA LEU A 27 -3.33 -7.00 -3.94
C LEU A 27 -1.81 -7.06 -4.12
N TYR A 28 -1.01 -6.98 -3.05
CA TYR A 28 0.45 -7.08 -3.18
C TYR A 28 0.85 -8.37 -3.93
N PRO A 29 1.72 -8.26 -4.95
CA PRO A 29 2.33 -9.42 -5.57
C PRO A 29 3.21 -10.12 -4.53
N LEU A 30 3.17 -11.45 -4.48
CA LEU A 30 3.92 -12.23 -3.49
C LEU A 30 3.75 -11.68 -2.06
N PHE A 31 2.49 -11.49 -1.64
CA PHE A 31 2.06 -10.79 -0.42
C PHE A 31 3.06 -10.81 0.75
N SER A 32 3.49 -11.99 1.22
CA SER A 32 4.39 -12.12 2.37
C SER A 32 5.74 -11.42 2.17
N LEU A 33 6.31 -11.50 0.96
CA LEU A 33 7.58 -10.85 0.64
C LEU A 33 7.41 -9.33 0.58
N THR A 34 6.41 -8.85 -0.17
CA THR A 34 6.17 -7.42 -0.33
C THR A 34 5.78 -6.76 0.98
N LYS A 35 4.93 -7.40 1.79
CA LYS A 35 4.62 -6.97 3.16
C LYS A 35 5.91 -6.81 3.98
N ARG A 36 6.78 -7.84 4.00
CA ARG A 36 8.03 -7.80 4.76
C ARG A 36 8.95 -6.66 4.31
N LEU A 37 9.04 -6.40 3.01
CA LEU A 37 9.83 -5.30 2.47
C LEU A 37 9.24 -3.93 2.85
N SER A 38 7.93 -3.76 2.77
CA SER A 38 7.27 -2.51 3.16
C SER A 38 7.38 -2.25 4.66
N VAL A 39 7.25 -3.27 5.51
CA VAL A 39 7.46 -3.14 6.97
C VAL A 39 8.88 -2.67 7.28
N LYS A 40 9.90 -3.34 6.73
CA LYS A 40 11.30 -2.91 6.91
C LYS A 40 11.55 -1.47 6.45
N MET A 41 10.84 -1.04 5.42
CA MET A 41 10.94 0.32 4.93
C MET A 41 10.28 1.33 5.87
N ALA A 42 9.06 1.06 6.35
CA ALA A 42 8.40 1.90 7.33
C ALA A 42 9.26 2.05 8.59
N GLU A 43 9.85 0.95 9.08
CA GLU A 43 10.80 0.94 10.20
C GLU A 43 12.01 1.85 9.91
N SER A 44 12.63 1.72 8.73
CA SER A 44 13.80 2.54 8.37
C SER A 44 13.51 4.03 8.21
N LEU A 45 12.24 4.39 7.96
CA LEU A 45 11.78 5.76 7.80
C LEU A 45 11.14 6.32 9.08
N SER A 46 11.02 5.50 10.14
CA SER A 46 10.25 5.81 11.36
C SER A 46 8.83 6.29 11.05
N LEU A 47 8.17 5.66 10.07
CA LEU A 47 6.81 6.00 9.66
C LEU A 47 5.79 5.03 10.25
N PRO A 48 4.63 5.54 10.70
CA PRO A 48 3.44 4.73 10.97
C PRO A 48 3.09 3.79 9.82
N MET A 49 2.58 2.61 10.14
CA MET A 49 2.24 1.59 9.15
C MET A 49 0.73 1.52 8.93
N SER A 50 0.28 1.70 7.69
CA SER A 50 -1.13 1.55 7.30
C SER A 50 -1.33 0.33 6.39
N GLY A 51 -2.59 0.01 6.14
CA GLY A 51 -3.00 -1.10 5.29
C GLY A 51 -4.38 -0.90 4.66
N GLY A 52 -4.52 -1.37 3.42
CA GLY A 52 -5.70 -1.17 2.60
C GLY A 52 -6.04 -2.37 1.73
N SER A 53 -7.34 -2.60 1.50
CA SER A 53 -7.76 -3.72 0.65
C SER A 53 -7.51 -3.47 -0.83
N ASP A 54 -7.50 -2.21 -1.27
CA ASP A 54 -7.45 -1.83 -2.69
C ASP A 54 -8.48 -2.59 -3.54
N ALA A 55 -9.65 -2.80 -2.93
CA ALA A 55 -10.68 -3.67 -3.46
C ALA A 55 -11.37 -3.02 -4.67
N HIS A 56 -11.30 -3.69 -5.82
CA HIS A 56 -12.12 -3.34 -7.00
C HIS A 56 -13.37 -4.23 -7.11
N ARG A 57 -13.63 -5.09 -6.11
CA ARG A 57 -14.83 -5.93 -6.00
C ARG A 57 -15.33 -5.91 -4.57
N ALA A 58 -16.64 -5.83 -4.38
CA ALA A 58 -17.27 -5.72 -3.06
C ALA A 58 -16.81 -6.82 -2.08
N ARG A 59 -16.64 -8.06 -2.57
CA ARG A 59 -16.19 -9.21 -1.76
C ARG A 59 -14.76 -9.13 -1.23
N ASP A 60 -13.94 -8.23 -1.79
CA ASP A 60 -12.54 -8.07 -1.38
C ASP A 60 -12.35 -6.88 -0.40
N VAL A 61 -13.42 -6.09 -0.16
CA VAL A 61 -13.40 -4.99 0.81
C VAL A 61 -13.07 -5.54 2.19
N GLY A 62 -12.10 -4.92 2.85
CA GLY A 62 -11.65 -5.34 4.18
C GLY A 62 -10.74 -6.58 4.21
N ASN A 63 -10.29 -7.10 3.06
CA ASN A 63 -9.24 -8.13 3.07
C ASN A 63 -7.96 -7.63 3.74
N CYS A 64 -7.60 -6.36 3.53
CA CYS A 64 -6.65 -5.61 4.35
C CYS A 64 -7.29 -4.32 4.83
N TYR A 65 -6.93 -3.88 6.04
CA TYR A 65 -7.47 -2.69 6.68
C TYR A 65 -6.50 -2.16 7.73
N THR A 66 -6.79 -0.97 8.25
CA THR A 66 -6.04 -0.35 9.34
C THR A 66 -6.97 -0.20 10.53
N LEU A 67 -6.60 -0.79 11.68
CA LEU A 67 -7.21 -0.44 12.96
C LEU A 67 -6.64 0.90 13.41
N VAL A 68 -7.51 1.84 13.75
CA VAL A 68 -7.14 3.18 14.23
C VAL A 68 -7.71 3.33 15.63
N ASP A 69 -6.85 3.62 16.60
CA ASP A 69 -7.27 3.94 17.97
C ASP A 69 -7.64 5.43 18.04
N ALA A 70 -8.91 5.73 17.74
CA ALA A 70 -9.48 7.07 17.67
C ALA A 70 -11.00 7.04 17.88
N GLU A 71 -11.55 8.18 18.27
CA GLU A 71 -12.97 8.49 18.16
C GLU A 71 -13.41 8.54 16.68
N PRO A 72 -14.68 8.26 16.36
CA PRO A 72 -15.20 8.24 14.99
C PRO A 72 -15.41 9.66 14.42
N SER A 73 -14.37 10.48 14.47
CA SER A 73 -14.30 11.84 13.95
C SER A 73 -13.11 11.99 13.01
N LEU A 74 -13.26 12.83 11.98
CA LEU A 74 -12.21 13.03 10.99
C LEU A 74 -10.90 13.50 11.63
N ASP A 75 -10.96 14.49 12.51
CA ASP A 75 -9.78 15.10 13.12
C ASP A 75 -9.02 14.11 14.00
N ASP A 76 -9.73 13.34 14.83
CA ASP A 76 -9.10 12.37 15.73
C ASP A 76 -8.52 11.18 14.96
N ILE A 77 -9.19 10.70 13.91
CA ILE A 77 -8.65 9.65 13.02
C ILE A 77 -7.34 10.13 12.38
N LEU A 78 -7.32 11.33 11.80
CA LEU A 78 -6.12 11.87 11.16
C LEU A 78 -4.99 12.06 12.15
N GLU A 79 -5.29 12.55 13.35
CA GLU A 79 -4.29 12.76 14.39
C GLU A 79 -3.74 11.44 14.96
N SER A 80 -4.58 10.43 15.14
CA SER A 80 -4.14 9.09 15.53
C SER A 80 -3.28 8.43 14.47
N ILE A 81 -3.56 8.64 13.18
CA ILE A 81 -2.67 8.22 12.09
C ILE A 81 -1.29 8.87 12.21
N ARG A 82 -1.23 10.21 12.35
CA ARG A 82 0.03 10.96 12.50
C ARG A 82 0.84 10.53 13.71
N LYS A 83 0.16 10.23 14.83
CA LYS A 83 0.78 9.76 16.08
C LYS A 83 1.18 8.28 16.04
N GLY A 84 0.88 7.56 14.96
CA GLY A 84 1.20 6.14 14.83
C GLY A 84 0.33 5.22 15.68
N LYS A 85 -0.85 5.68 16.12
CA LYS A 85 -1.84 4.87 16.83
C LYS A 85 -2.65 3.98 15.88
N ILE A 86 -1.94 3.29 14.99
CA ILE A 86 -2.52 2.50 13.93
C ILE A 86 -1.88 1.13 13.85
N LYS A 87 -2.68 0.13 13.49
CA LYS A 87 -2.23 -1.23 13.29
C LYS A 87 -2.80 -1.78 11.98
N PRO A 88 -1.95 -2.05 10.97
CA PRO A 88 -2.41 -2.65 9.74
C PRO A 88 -2.61 -4.16 9.92
N GLU A 89 -3.72 -4.66 9.40
CA GLU A 89 -4.13 -6.07 9.54
C GLU A 89 -4.69 -6.61 8.23
N GLY A 90 -4.86 -7.93 8.19
CA GLY A 90 -5.56 -8.63 7.13
C GLY A 90 -4.73 -9.63 6.33
N LYS A 91 -5.29 -10.04 5.19
CA LYS A 91 -4.86 -11.17 4.36
C LYS A 91 -4.85 -10.78 2.88
N PRO A 92 -4.09 -11.48 2.04
CA PRO A 92 -4.16 -11.27 0.61
C PRO A 92 -5.56 -11.60 0.06
N SER A 93 -5.93 -10.89 -1.00
CA SER A 93 -7.05 -11.28 -1.84
C SER A 93 -6.77 -12.61 -2.55
N ASN A 94 -7.82 -13.23 -3.10
CA ASN A 94 -7.72 -14.53 -3.78
C ASN A 94 -6.59 -14.54 -4.82
N MET A 95 -5.78 -15.61 -4.83
CA MET A 95 -4.62 -15.75 -5.71
C MET A 95 -4.97 -15.52 -7.20
N ALA A 96 -6.04 -16.15 -7.70
CA ALA A 96 -6.44 -16.04 -9.09
C ALA A 96 -6.74 -14.59 -9.47
N TYR A 97 -7.37 -13.84 -8.56
CA TYR A 97 -7.64 -12.43 -8.78
C TYR A 97 -6.39 -11.56 -8.77
N ARG A 98 -5.44 -11.82 -7.86
CA ARG A 98 -4.18 -11.06 -7.86
C ARG A 98 -3.38 -11.31 -9.15
N VAL A 99 -3.44 -12.54 -9.68
CA VAL A 99 -2.83 -12.88 -10.96
C VAL A 99 -3.55 -12.15 -12.11
N GLU A 100 -4.88 -12.16 -12.13
CA GLU A 100 -5.71 -11.42 -13.09
C GLU A 100 -5.39 -9.92 -13.10
N VAL A 101 -5.40 -9.26 -11.95
CA VAL A 101 -5.03 -7.84 -11.82
C VAL A 101 -3.58 -7.60 -12.26
N GLY A 102 -2.67 -8.51 -11.89
CA GLY A 102 -1.27 -8.46 -12.34
C GLY A 102 -1.13 -8.52 -13.85
N PHE A 103 -1.92 -9.36 -14.54
CA PHE A 103 -1.96 -9.43 -16.00
C PHE A 103 -2.46 -8.11 -16.61
N TYR A 104 -3.54 -7.52 -16.08
CA TYR A 104 -4.01 -6.21 -16.55
C TYR A 104 -2.97 -5.11 -16.36
N PHE A 105 -2.23 -5.13 -15.24
CA PHE A 105 -1.14 -4.17 -15.01
C PHE A 105 -0.01 -4.35 -16.02
N ILE A 106 0.41 -5.59 -16.29
CA ILE A 106 1.46 -5.88 -17.28
C ILE A 106 0.98 -5.50 -18.69
N TYR A 107 -0.24 -5.89 -19.07
CA TYR A 107 -0.82 -5.56 -20.37
C TYR A 107 -0.92 -4.05 -20.58
N SER A 108 -1.42 -3.30 -19.59
CA SER A 108 -1.48 -1.84 -19.67
C SER A 108 -0.09 -1.20 -19.73
N LEU A 109 0.93 -1.77 -19.10
CA LEU A 109 2.31 -1.33 -19.24
C LEU A 109 2.82 -1.54 -20.68
N PHE A 110 2.55 -2.70 -21.27
CA PHE A 110 2.90 -2.98 -22.67
C PHE A 110 2.19 -2.03 -23.64
N GLU A 111 0.89 -1.82 -23.48
CA GLU A 111 0.13 -0.86 -24.29
C GLU A 111 0.71 0.56 -24.18
N ASN A 112 1.03 1.02 -22.97
CA ASN A 112 1.62 2.36 -22.77
C ASN A 112 3.03 2.51 -23.38
N ILE A 113 3.80 1.42 -23.45
CA ILE A 113 5.14 1.43 -24.07
C ILE A 113 5.03 1.37 -25.59
N CYS A 114 4.15 0.52 -26.13
CA CYS A 114 4.01 0.29 -27.57
C CYS A 114 3.15 1.34 -28.29
N PHE A 115 2.13 1.88 -27.63
CA PHE A 115 1.14 2.79 -28.21
C PHE A 115 1.20 4.20 -27.65
N ARG A 116 2.39 4.66 -27.22
CA ARG A 116 2.64 6.08 -26.98
C ARG A 116 2.48 6.83 -28.32
N LYS A 117 1.23 7.16 -28.68
CA LYS A 117 0.90 8.11 -29.74
C LYS A 117 1.67 9.40 -29.42
N LYS A 118 2.43 9.85 -30.41
CA LYS A 118 3.04 11.19 -30.43
C LYS A 118 2.04 12.26 -30.06
#